data_AF-A0A7Y9NJJ7-F1
#
_entry.id   AF-A0A7Y9NJJ7-F1
#
_cell.length_a   1.000
_cell.length_b   1.000
_cell.length_c   1.000
_cell.angle_alpha   90.00
_cell.angle_beta   90.00
_cell.angle_gamma   90.00
#
_symmetry.space_group_name_H-M   'P 1'
#
loop_
_entity.id
_entity.type
_entity.pdbx_description
1 polymer ?
#
loop_
_entity_poly.entity_id
_entity_poly.type
_entity_poly.pdbx_seq_one_letter_code
_entity_poly.pdbx_strand_id
1 'polypeptide(L)'
;MHEYCHRCGGELSASVGESPFCPHCGSPQIYLQDYEEQNSGEGDTTGATPPPRPQQVEWKTAIRCALLVAGVAAVLSLVSAKVQLVSPLTWLWTISGSMITLALYQKRRPLAWMDAGIGARIGVVVGLALVSCLAVAMAGAGLVARFGLHNMAGFDADLTQALHAQIEKAAATTLEPPDVLRFLYSPEVRAGIMLAGFAMVSGVLLVLSTVGGALGGFMRMRRKVSA
;
A
#
# COMPACT_ATOMS: atom_id res chain seq x y z
N MET A 1 8.84 -45.46 -17.31
CA MET A 1 7.50 -44.98 -17.68
C MET A 1 7.44 -44.98 -19.19
N HIS A 2 6.37 -45.52 -19.80
CA HIS A 2 6.18 -45.39 -21.25
C HIS A 2 5.60 -44.00 -21.51
N GLU A 3 6.31 -43.20 -22.30
CA GLU A 3 5.83 -41.89 -22.73
C GLU A 3 5.05 -42.05 -24.03
N TYR A 4 3.97 -41.29 -24.19
CA TYR A 4 3.12 -41.33 -25.37
C TYR A 4 3.17 -39.97 -26.07
N CYS A 5 3.16 -39.99 -27.40
CA CYS A 5 3.13 -38.78 -28.20
C CYS A 5 1.83 -38.00 -28.00
N HIS A 6 1.91 -36.71 -27.65
CA HIS A 6 0.74 -35.84 -27.45
C HIS A 6 -0.19 -35.74 -28.66
N ARG A 7 0.34 -35.88 -29.88
CA ARG A 7 -0.42 -35.71 -31.13
C ARG A 7 -1.09 -36.98 -31.64
N CYS A 8 -0.37 -38.09 -31.72
CA CYS A 8 -0.88 -39.34 -32.31
C CYS A 8 -1.11 -40.47 -31.29
N GLY A 9 -0.73 -40.30 -30.03
CA GLY A 9 -0.83 -41.34 -29.00
C GLY A 9 0.11 -42.54 -29.20
N GLY A 10 1.01 -42.49 -30.18
CA GLY A 10 2.00 -43.54 -30.41
C GLY A 10 3.00 -43.63 -29.26
N GLU A 11 3.49 -44.84 -28.98
CA GLU A 11 4.51 -45.07 -27.96
C GLU A 11 5.83 -44.41 -28.34
N LEU A 12 6.45 -43.71 -27.39
CA LEU A 12 7.78 -43.17 -27.50
C LEU A 12 8.73 -44.15 -26.80
N SER A 13 9.75 -44.61 -27.51
CA SER A 13 10.77 -45.48 -26.94
C SER A 13 11.44 -44.77 -25.76
N ALA A 14 11.50 -45.42 -24.60
CA ALA A 14 12.06 -44.86 -23.36
C ALA A 14 13.58 -44.61 -23.40
N SER A 15 14.23 -44.80 -24.55
CA SER A 15 15.67 -44.56 -24.75
C SER A 15 15.99 -43.13 -25.20
N VAL A 16 15.02 -42.20 -25.14
CA VAL A 16 15.05 -40.99 -25.95
C VAL A 16 15.21 -39.72 -25.10
N GLY A 17 16.48 -39.38 -24.85
CA GLY A 17 16.92 -37.99 -24.87
C GLY A 17 17.45 -37.54 -26.25
N GLU A 18 17.46 -38.44 -27.25
CA GLU A 18 18.23 -38.23 -28.50
C GLU A 18 17.41 -37.87 -29.75
N SER A 19 16.08 -37.98 -29.74
CA SER A 19 15.24 -37.58 -30.88
C SER A 19 14.11 -36.66 -30.45
N PRO A 20 14.17 -35.35 -30.72
CA PRO A 20 13.14 -34.38 -30.33
C PRO A 20 11.82 -34.52 -31.10
N PHE A 21 11.66 -35.55 -31.95
CA PHE A 21 10.51 -35.76 -32.80
C PHE A 21 9.94 -37.17 -32.65
N CYS A 22 8.62 -37.29 -32.73
CA CYS A 22 7.94 -38.59 -32.75
C CYS A 22 8.25 -39.35 -34.07
N PRO A 23 8.66 -40.62 -34.02
CA PRO A 23 8.93 -41.41 -35.23
C PRO A 23 7.66 -41.71 -36.05
N HIS A 24 6.47 -41.68 -35.42
CA HIS A 24 5.22 -42.01 -36.09
C HIS A 24 4.59 -40.85 -36.85
N CYS A 25 4.63 -39.63 -36.30
CA CYS A 25 3.92 -38.49 -36.87
C CYS A 25 4.78 -37.23 -37.08
N GLY A 26 6.07 -37.29 -36.73
CA GLY A 26 7.01 -36.19 -36.86
C GLY A 26 6.73 -35.01 -35.91
N SER A 27 5.81 -35.13 -34.95
CA SER A 27 5.53 -34.02 -34.04
C SER A 27 6.71 -33.79 -33.10
N PRO A 28 7.14 -32.53 -32.89
CA PRO A 28 8.16 -32.21 -31.90
C PRO A 28 7.64 -32.51 -30.50
N GLN A 29 8.39 -33.28 -29.71
CA GLN A 29 8.11 -33.55 -28.29
C GLN A 29 8.93 -32.58 -27.45
N ILE A 30 8.52 -31.31 -27.43
CA ILE A 30 9.14 -30.29 -26.57
C ILE A 30 8.49 -30.44 -25.20
N TYR A 31 9.18 -31.15 -24.30
CA TYR A 31 8.85 -31.09 -22.89
C TYR A 31 9.46 -29.80 -22.36
N LEU A 32 8.62 -28.84 -21.95
CA LEU A 32 9.08 -27.89 -20.95
C LEU A 32 9.37 -28.76 -19.72
N GLN A 33 10.64 -28.85 -19.30
CA GLN A 33 10.92 -29.31 -17.95
C GLN A 33 10.12 -28.39 -17.04
N ASP A 34 9.11 -28.96 -16.40
CA ASP A 34 8.25 -28.25 -15.48
C ASP A 34 9.14 -27.56 -14.45
N TYR A 35 8.88 -26.27 -14.27
CA TYR A 35 9.60 -25.37 -13.39
C TYR A 35 9.23 -25.65 -11.93
N GLU A 36 9.29 -26.92 -11.52
CA GLU A 36 9.11 -27.36 -10.14
C GLU A 36 10.40 -28.03 -9.67
N GLU A 37 11.08 -27.29 -8.79
CA GLU A 37 12.18 -27.74 -7.92
C GLU A 37 13.47 -28.23 -8.59
N GLN A 38 14.32 -27.28 -8.98
CA GLN A 38 15.77 -27.51 -8.91
C GLN A 38 16.44 -26.45 -8.03
N ASN A 39 16.30 -26.67 -6.73
CA ASN A 39 17.37 -26.33 -5.80
C ASN A 39 18.52 -27.31 -6.08
N SER A 40 19.75 -26.80 -6.21
CA SER A 40 21.02 -27.49 -6.47
C SER A 40 21.45 -27.75 -7.93
N GLY A 41 22.64 -27.25 -8.26
CA GLY A 41 23.47 -27.72 -9.37
C GLY A 41 23.84 -26.65 -10.39
N GLU A 42 25.10 -26.19 -10.36
CA GLU A 42 25.80 -25.58 -11.48
C GLU A 42 25.49 -26.32 -12.80
N GLY A 43 24.99 -25.59 -13.81
CA GLY A 43 24.70 -26.13 -15.13
C GLY A 43 25.01 -25.09 -16.20
N ASP A 44 25.78 -25.53 -17.20
CA ASP A 44 26.39 -24.82 -18.33
C ASP A 44 25.71 -23.53 -18.80
N THR A 45 26.47 -22.44 -18.79
CA THR A 45 26.04 -21.14 -19.33
C THR A 45 26.52 -20.99 -20.77
N THR A 46 25.61 -20.68 -21.69
CA THR A 46 25.86 -20.43 -23.13
C THR A 46 26.62 -19.12 -23.44
N GLY A 47 27.55 -18.68 -22.58
CA GLY A 47 28.35 -17.47 -22.77
C GLY A 47 27.58 -16.14 -22.73
N ALA A 48 26.26 -16.17 -22.88
CA ALA A 48 25.37 -15.06 -22.58
C ALA A 48 25.08 -15.05 -21.07
N THR A 49 25.34 -13.92 -20.43
CA THR A 49 24.93 -13.71 -19.03
C THR A 49 23.42 -13.91 -18.93
N PRO A 50 22.93 -14.82 -18.07
CA PRO A 50 21.49 -15.04 -17.94
C PRO A 50 20.82 -13.72 -17.52
N PRO A 51 19.63 -13.39 -18.06
CA PRO A 51 18.92 -12.18 -17.67
C PRO A 51 18.74 -12.20 -16.14
N PRO A 52 18.99 -11.06 -15.45
CA PRO A 52 18.91 -11.02 -14.00
C PRO A 52 17.53 -11.48 -13.56
N ARG A 53 17.48 -12.56 -12.76
CA ARG A 53 16.23 -13.09 -12.21
C ARG A 53 15.47 -11.94 -11.52
N PRO A 54 14.14 -11.84 -11.70
CA PRO A 54 13.35 -10.81 -11.03
C PRO A 54 13.63 -10.87 -9.52
N GLN A 55 14.27 -9.83 -8.98
CA GLN A 55 14.58 -9.80 -7.57
C GLN A 55 13.28 -9.69 -6.77
N GLN A 56 13.14 -10.58 -5.79
CA GLN A 56 12.07 -10.51 -4.80
C GLN A 56 12.09 -9.14 -4.09
N VAL A 57 10.91 -8.71 -3.65
CA VAL A 57 10.71 -7.40 -3.02
C VAL A 57 11.52 -7.32 -1.72
N GLU A 58 12.39 -6.32 -1.62
CA GLU A 58 13.15 -6.07 -0.41
C GLU A 58 12.34 -5.19 0.55
N TRP A 59 11.58 -5.84 1.43
CA TRP A 59 10.66 -5.19 2.37
C TRP A 59 11.32 -4.16 3.28
N LYS A 60 12.57 -4.38 3.69
CA LYS A 60 13.32 -3.43 4.52
C LYS A 60 13.47 -2.07 3.83
N THR A 61 13.76 -2.06 2.53
CA THR A 61 13.89 -0.83 1.74
C THR A 61 12.52 -0.20 1.49
N ALA A 62 11.50 -1.01 1.20
CA ALA A 62 10.13 -0.53 1.02
C ALA A 62 9.59 0.17 2.29
N ILE A 63 9.77 -0.44 3.47
CA ILE A 63 9.36 0.13 4.77
C ILE A 63 10.12 1.43 5.06
N ARG A 64 11.42 1.49 4.80
CA ARG A 64 12.20 2.73 4.98
C ARG A 64 11.72 3.86 4.08
N CYS A 65 11.43 3.57 2.81
CA CYS A 65 10.85 4.57 1.90
C CYS A 65 9.46 5.01 2.37
N ALA A 66 8.62 4.07 2.81
CA ALA A 66 7.30 4.36 3.34
C ALA A 66 7.37 5.26 4.58
N LEU A 67 8.24 4.96 5.55
CA LEU A 67 8.44 5.77 6.75
C LEU A 67 8.98 7.17 6.44
N LEU A 68 9.90 7.31 5.49
CA LEU A 68 10.40 8.62 5.09
C LEU A 68 9.29 9.48 4.48
N VAL A 69 8.54 8.93 3.54
CA VAL A 69 7.42 9.63 2.91
C VAL A 69 6.34 9.93 3.95
N ALA A 70 6.02 8.98 4.84
CA ALA A 70 5.03 9.15 5.90
C ALA A 70 5.45 10.16 6.98
N GLY A 71 6.73 10.26 7.30
CA GLY A 71 7.25 11.24 8.26
C GLY A 71 7.14 12.65 7.71
N VAL A 72 7.58 12.86 6.46
CA VAL A 72 7.32 14.12 5.74
C VAL A 72 5.80 14.35 5.65
N ALA A 73 5.03 13.26 5.47
CA ALA A 73 3.57 13.26 5.43
C ALA A 73 2.89 13.81 6.69
N ALA A 74 3.43 13.46 7.84
CA ALA A 74 2.89 13.90 9.11
C ALA A 74 3.24 15.36 9.39
N VAL A 75 4.47 15.78 9.05
CA VAL A 75 4.95 17.14 9.32
C VAL A 75 4.20 18.19 8.49
N LEU A 76 4.09 18.02 7.17
CA LEU A 76 3.33 18.99 6.38
C LEU A 76 1.83 18.97 6.76
N SER A 77 1.27 17.83 7.20
CA SER A 77 -0.11 17.78 7.71
C SER A 77 -0.28 18.71 8.93
N LEU A 78 0.62 18.65 9.90
CA LEU A 78 0.60 19.54 11.06
C LEU A 78 0.75 21.02 10.70
N VAL A 79 1.63 21.34 9.74
CA VAL A 79 1.84 22.72 9.29
C VAL A 79 0.59 23.23 8.55
N SER A 80 -0.01 22.40 7.70
CA SER A 80 -1.22 22.75 6.96
C SER A 80 -2.44 22.98 7.87
N ALA A 81 -2.53 22.26 9.01
CA ALA A 81 -3.59 22.48 10.00
C ALA A 81 -3.56 23.90 10.60
N LYS A 82 -2.42 24.60 10.54
CA LYS A 82 -2.29 26.00 11.00
C LYS A 82 -2.67 27.03 9.94
N VAL A 83 -2.81 26.62 8.68
CA VAL A 83 -3.07 27.51 7.54
C VAL A 83 -4.33 27.04 6.81
N GLN A 84 -5.49 27.62 7.13
CA GLN A 84 -6.78 27.23 6.55
C GLN A 84 -6.84 27.31 5.01
N LEU A 85 -5.93 28.03 4.34
CA LEU A 85 -5.89 28.16 2.88
C LEU A 85 -5.36 26.93 2.12
N VAL A 86 -4.71 25.95 2.76
CA VAL A 86 -4.09 24.79 2.05
C VAL A 86 -5.01 23.57 1.91
N SER A 87 -6.29 23.69 2.27
CA SER A 87 -7.26 22.59 2.33
C SER A 87 -7.22 21.60 1.13
N PRO A 88 -7.26 22.02 -0.15
CA PRO A 88 -7.19 21.07 -1.28
C PRO A 88 -5.78 20.48 -1.53
N LEU A 89 -4.71 21.22 -1.23
CA LEU A 89 -3.33 20.74 -1.35
C LEU A 89 -3.04 19.59 -0.37
N THR A 90 -3.65 19.64 0.80
CA THR A 90 -3.56 18.59 1.85
C THR A 90 -4.16 17.25 1.41
N TRP A 91 -5.11 17.25 0.47
CA TRP A 91 -5.67 16.03 -0.12
C TRP A 91 -4.81 15.49 -1.27
N LEU A 92 -4.25 16.37 -2.10
CA LEU A 92 -3.42 15.97 -3.23
C LEU A 92 -2.19 15.16 -2.81
N TRP A 93 -1.55 15.57 -1.72
CA TRP A 93 -0.29 14.96 -1.31
C TRP A 93 -0.46 13.69 -0.45
N THR A 94 -1.58 13.54 0.27
CA THR A 94 -1.94 12.29 0.95
C THR A 94 -2.22 11.19 -0.06
N ILE A 95 -2.85 11.52 -1.18
CA ILE A 95 -3.09 10.61 -2.32
C ILE A 95 -1.78 10.29 -3.06
N SER A 96 -0.90 11.28 -3.26
CA SER A 96 0.34 11.07 -4.02
C SER A 96 1.43 10.31 -3.24
N GLY A 97 1.35 10.23 -1.91
CA GLY A 97 2.34 9.57 -1.06
C GLY A 97 2.62 8.10 -1.43
N SER A 98 1.59 7.35 -1.82
CA SER A 98 1.75 5.96 -2.27
C SER A 98 2.49 5.84 -3.60
N MET A 99 2.19 6.72 -4.55
CA MET A 99 2.90 6.77 -5.83
C MET A 99 4.36 7.23 -5.67
N ILE A 100 4.61 8.22 -4.81
CA ILE A 100 5.94 8.74 -4.51
C ILE A 100 6.78 7.64 -3.83
N THR A 101 6.22 6.91 -2.87
CA THR A 101 6.92 5.80 -2.21
C THR A 101 7.30 4.72 -3.22
N LEU A 102 6.38 4.33 -4.09
CA LEU A 102 6.68 3.39 -5.18
C LEU A 102 7.77 3.94 -6.11
N ALA A 103 7.76 5.23 -6.42
CA ALA A 103 8.77 5.87 -7.28
C ALA A 103 10.16 5.81 -6.62
N LEU A 104 10.27 6.14 -5.34
CA LEU A 104 11.50 6.09 -4.57
C LEU A 104 12.02 4.66 -4.42
N TYR A 105 11.13 3.71 -4.14
CA TYR A 105 11.49 2.29 -4.02
C TYR A 105 12.08 1.76 -5.34
N GLN A 106 11.40 2.01 -6.47
CA GLN A 106 11.90 1.56 -7.77
C GLN A 106 13.15 2.29 -8.24
N LYS A 107 13.31 3.58 -7.91
CA LYS A 107 14.56 4.30 -8.19
C LYS A 107 15.75 3.64 -7.49
N ARG A 108 15.55 3.08 -6.29
CA ARG A 108 16.58 2.33 -5.56
C ARG A 108 16.73 0.89 -6.03
N ARG A 109 15.66 0.28 -6.55
CA ARG A 109 15.63 -1.12 -7.01
C ARG A 109 14.91 -1.25 -8.37
N PRO A 110 15.58 -0.89 -9.49
CA PRO A 110 14.96 -0.92 -10.83
C PRO A 110 14.68 -2.35 -11.32
N LEU A 111 15.45 -3.33 -10.84
CA LEU A 111 15.34 -4.74 -11.19
C LEU A 111 14.26 -5.51 -10.40
N ALA A 112 13.63 -4.88 -9.41
CA ALA A 112 12.55 -5.52 -8.66
C ALA A 112 11.33 -5.76 -9.57
N TRP A 113 10.71 -6.92 -9.42
CA TRP A 113 9.44 -7.22 -10.10
C TRP A 113 8.31 -6.42 -9.43
N MET A 114 7.49 -5.77 -10.25
CA MET A 114 6.38 -4.95 -9.81
C MET A 114 5.11 -5.33 -10.55
N ASP A 115 4.20 -6.01 -9.86
CA ASP A 115 2.84 -6.28 -10.30
C ASP A 115 1.84 -5.45 -9.49
N ALA A 116 0.57 -5.41 -9.94
CA ALA A 116 -0.51 -4.74 -9.23
C ALA A 116 -0.67 -5.26 -7.78
N GLY A 117 -0.53 -6.58 -7.57
CA GLY A 117 -0.62 -7.18 -6.23
C GLY A 117 0.52 -6.76 -5.30
N ILE A 118 1.75 -6.67 -5.82
CA ILE A 118 2.91 -6.17 -5.05
C ILE A 118 2.72 -4.68 -4.74
N GLY A 119 2.27 -3.90 -5.72
CA GLY A 119 1.94 -2.49 -5.55
C GLY A 119 0.90 -2.27 -4.45
N ALA A 120 -0.17 -3.09 -4.40
CA ALA A 120 -1.19 -3.04 -3.36
C ALA A 120 -0.61 -3.31 -1.96
N ARG A 121 0.24 -4.34 -1.83
CA ARG A 121 0.90 -4.66 -0.54
C ARG A 121 1.81 -3.54 -0.05
N ILE A 122 2.59 -2.92 -0.95
CA ILE A 122 3.38 -1.74 -0.62
C ILE A 122 2.47 -0.58 -0.23
N GLY A 123 1.33 -0.42 -0.91
CA GLY A 123 0.29 0.54 -0.55
C GLY A 123 -0.26 0.36 0.87
N VAL A 124 -0.50 -0.88 1.32
CA VAL A 124 -0.87 -1.16 2.72
C VAL A 124 0.21 -0.68 3.69
N VAL A 125 1.47 -1.02 3.42
CA VAL A 125 2.61 -0.63 4.27
C VAL A 125 2.73 0.90 4.35
N VAL A 126 2.54 1.59 3.22
CA VAL A 126 2.52 3.06 3.17
C VAL A 126 1.36 3.62 3.98
N GLY A 127 0.15 3.09 3.82
CA GLY A 127 -1.01 3.53 4.58
C GLY A 127 -0.85 3.34 6.08
N LEU A 128 -0.30 2.21 6.53
CA LEU A 128 0.01 1.98 7.95
C LEU A 128 1.09 2.94 8.47
N ALA A 129 2.15 3.16 7.70
CA ALA A 129 3.18 4.14 8.04
C ALA A 129 2.59 5.55 8.15
N LEU A 130 1.73 5.95 7.21
CA LEU A 130 1.05 7.24 7.22
C LEU A 130 0.18 7.43 8.45
N VAL A 131 -0.72 6.46 8.73
CA VAL A 131 -1.62 6.51 9.89
C VAL A 131 -0.82 6.58 11.20
N SER A 132 0.21 5.75 11.35
CA SER A 132 1.03 5.73 12.56
C SER A 132 1.83 7.02 12.75
N CYS A 133 2.50 7.53 11.71
CA CYS A 133 3.23 8.79 11.78
C CYS A 133 2.29 9.97 12.07
N LEU A 134 1.10 9.99 11.47
CA LEU A 134 0.10 11.03 11.71
C LEU A 134 -0.42 10.99 13.16
N ALA A 135 -0.72 9.79 13.68
CA ALA A 135 -1.16 9.60 15.06
C ALA A 135 -0.10 10.12 16.05
N VAL A 136 1.16 9.72 15.87
CA VAL A 136 2.27 10.16 16.72
C VAL A 136 2.49 11.66 16.61
N ALA A 137 2.42 12.22 15.41
CA ALA A 137 2.59 13.66 15.20
C ALA A 137 1.47 14.47 15.84
N MET A 138 0.20 14.05 15.70
CA MET A 138 -0.93 14.71 16.36
C MET A 138 -0.86 14.59 17.88
N ALA A 139 -0.52 13.42 18.42
CA ALA A 139 -0.35 13.23 19.86
C ALA A 139 0.80 14.09 20.41
N GLY A 140 1.94 14.12 19.72
CA GLY A 140 3.09 14.96 20.07
C GLY A 140 2.76 16.45 20.01
N ALA A 141 2.09 16.90 18.95
CA ALA A 141 1.64 18.29 18.82
C ALA A 141 0.65 18.67 19.94
N GLY A 142 -0.28 17.78 20.30
CA GLY A 142 -1.20 17.96 21.43
C GLY A 142 -0.46 18.07 22.76
N LEU A 143 0.56 17.23 22.98
CA LEU A 143 1.39 17.26 24.19
C LEU A 143 2.15 18.59 24.30
N VAL A 144 2.75 19.06 23.21
CA VAL A 144 3.46 20.35 23.14
C VAL A 144 2.49 21.51 23.34
N ALA A 145 1.31 21.46 22.73
CA ALA A 145 0.28 22.49 22.91
C ALA A 145 -0.19 22.56 24.37
N ARG A 146 -0.34 21.41 25.03
CA ARG A 146 -0.79 21.30 26.41
C ARG A 146 0.27 21.74 27.42
N PHE A 147 1.47 21.16 27.36
CA PHE A 147 2.50 21.34 28.38
C PHE A 147 3.56 22.38 28.02
N GLY A 148 3.83 22.59 26.73
CA GLY A 148 4.80 23.58 26.28
C GLY A 148 4.18 24.97 26.15
N LEU A 149 3.10 25.06 25.37
CA LEU A 149 2.49 26.35 25.00
C LEU A 149 1.36 26.79 25.94
N HIS A 150 0.92 25.94 26.88
CA HIS A 150 -0.22 26.19 27.76
C HIS A 150 -1.50 26.65 27.01
N ASN A 151 -1.62 26.27 25.73
CA ASN A 151 -2.65 26.78 24.82
C ASN A 151 -3.81 25.80 24.66
N MET A 152 -4.07 25.00 25.69
CA MET A 152 -5.10 23.96 25.63
C MET A 152 -6.51 24.57 25.56
N ALA A 153 -6.72 25.74 26.18
CA ALA A 153 -8.01 26.42 26.19
C ALA A 153 -8.53 26.75 24.79
N GLY A 154 -7.66 27.21 23.88
CA GLY A 154 -8.05 27.52 22.50
C GLY A 154 -8.41 26.27 21.69
N PHE A 155 -7.61 25.20 21.83
CA PHE A 155 -7.87 23.94 21.12
C PHE A 155 -9.15 23.25 21.60
N ASP A 156 -9.37 23.21 22.92
CA ASP A 156 -10.60 22.67 23.49
C ASP A 156 -11.82 23.52 23.14
N ALA A 157 -11.68 24.85 23.07
CA ALA A 157 -12.75 25.75 22.65
C ALA A 157 -13.15 25.50 21.19
N ASP A 158 -12.20 25.45 20.27
CA ASP A 158 -12.45 25.17 18.85
C ASP A 158 -13.13 23.81 18.65
N LEU A 159 -12.63 22.79 19.36
CA LEU A 159 -13.21 21.44 19.31
C LEU A 159 -14.62 21.40 19.88
N THR A 160 -14.82 22.06 21.04
CA THR A 160 -16.14 22.14 21.68
C THR A 160 -17.12 22.87 20.77
N GLN A 161 -16.68 23.94 20.12
CA GLN A 161 -17.49 24.71 19.18
C GLN A 161 -17.87 23.88 17.94
N ALA A 162 -16.91 23.13 17.36
CA ALA A 162 -17.19 22.24 16.24
C ALA A 162 -18.20 21.13 16.61
N LEU A 163 -18.07 20.55 17.81
CA LEU A 163 -19.00 19.54 18.31
C LEU A 163 -20.40 20.12 18.54
N HIS A 164 -20.49 21.29 19.18
CA HIS A 164 -21.78 21.98 19.38
C HIS A 164 -22.48 22.26 18.06
N ALA A 165 -21.75 22.76 17.06
CA ALA A 165 -22.31 23.03 15.74
C ALA A 165 -22.87 21.76 15.05
N GLN A 166 -22.25 20.59 15.26
CA GLN A 166 -22.78 19.33 14.73
C GLN A 166 -24.01 18.83 15.50
N ILE A 167 -23.99 18.93 16.82
CA ILE A 167 -25.13 18.53 17.67
C ILE A 167 -26.34 19.43 17.40
N GLU A 168 -26.15 20.75 17.31
CA GLU A 168 -27.23 21.68 16.98
C GLU A 168 -27.85 21.38 15.62
N LYS A 169 -27.02 21.03 14.62
CA LYS A 169 -27.50 20.62 13.30
C LYS A 169 -28.31 19.32 13.34
N ALA A 170 -27.91 18.36 14.18
CA ALA A 170 -28.63 17.10 14.37
C ALA A 170 -29.94 17.29 15.16
N ALA A 171 -29.91 18.15 16.19
CA ALA A 171 -31.08 18.51 17.01
C ALA A 171 -32.12 19.30 16.20
N ALA A 172 -31.70 20.09 15.21
CA ALA A 172 -32.63 20.76 14.28
C ALA A 172 -33.45 19.77 13.43
N THR A 173 -32.97 18.52 13.27
CA THR A 173 -33.66 17.47 12.51
C THR A 173 -34.38 16.44 13.38
N THR A 174 -34.10 16.37 14.68
CA THR A 174 -34.63 15.34 15.59
C THR A 174 -35.03 15.97 16.92
N LEU A 175 -36.30 15.83 17.35
CA LEU A 175 -36.70 16.17 18.72
C LEU A 175 -36.10 15.14 19.68
N GLU A 176 -34.89 15.38 20.16
CA GLU A 176 -34.26 14.55 21.18
C GLU A 176 -34.59 15.04 22.61
N PRO A 177 -34.78 14.11 23.57
CA PRO A 177 -34.96 14.47 24.98
C PRO A 177 -33.75 15.22 25.56
N PRO A 178 -33.94 16.14 26.52
CA PRO A 178 -32.86 16.96 27.10
C PRO A 178 -31.76 16.13 27.79
N ASP A 179 -32.10 14.95 28.31
CA ASP A 179 -31.13 14.04 28.92
C ASP A 179 -30.16 13.43 27.91
N VAL A 180 -30.61 13.19 26.68
CA VAL A 180 -29.77 12.68 25.58
C VAL A 180 -28.79 13.75 25.12
N LEU A 181 -29.24 15.01 25.00
CA LEU A 181 -28.35 16.13 24.71
C LEU A 181 -27.24 16.26 25.77
N ARG A 182 -27.59 16.14 27.05
CA ARG A 182 -26.59 16.24 28.14
C ARG A 182 -25.55 15.11 28.05
N PHE A 183 -25.98 13.91 27.67
CA PHE A 183 -25.06 12.79 27.42
C PHE A 183 -24.16 13.03 26.21
N LEU A 184 -24.68 13.62 25.12
CA LEU A 184 -23.89 13.95 23.92
C LEU A 184 -22.77 14.96 24.19
N TYR A 185 -22.95 15.87 25.16
CA TYR A 185 -21.92 16.81 25.58
C TYR A 185 -20.87 16.24 26.54
N SER A 186 -20.99 14.97 26.93
CA SER A 186 -20.03 14.33 27.84
C SER A 186 -18.62 14.20 27.22
N PRO A 187 -17.56 14.29 28.05
CA PRO A 187 -16.18 14.16 27.56
C PRO A 187 -15.88 12.77 26.97
N GLU A 188 -16.57 11.73 27.45
CA GLU A 188 -16.45 10.36 26.95
C GLU A 188 -16.96 10.25 25.51
N VAL A 189 -18.13 10.84 25.22
CA VAL A 189 -18.69 10.87 23.86
C VAL A 189 -17.81 11.69 22.93
N ARG A 190 -17.27 12.82 23.40
CA ARG A 190 -16.31 13.62 22.62
C ARG A 190 -15.07 12.81 22.23
N ALA A 191 -14.45 12.12 23.17
CA ALA A 191 -13.31 11.26 22.90
C ALA A 191 -13.68 10.13 21.91
N GLY A 192 -14.86 9.53 22.07
CA GLY A 192 -15.40 8.52 21.17
C GLY A 192 -15.56 9.02 19.73
N ILE A 193 -16.15 10.20 19.54
CA ILE A 193 -16.33 10.82 18.21
C ILE A 193 -14.97 11.12 17.56
N MET A 194 -13.99 11.63 18.32
CA MET A 194 -12.65 11.89 17.79
C MET A 194 -11.94 10.59 17.36
N LEU A 195 -12.04 9.55 18.18
CA LEU A 195 -11.46 8.25 17.87
C LEU A 195 -12.14 7.62 16.64
N ALA A 196 -13.46 7.70 16.56
CA ALA A 196 -14.24 7.22 15.42
C ALA A 196 -13.88 7.99 14.13
N GLY A 197 -13.77 9.32 14.21
CA GLY A 197 -13.34 10.15 13.09
C GLY A 197 -11.91 9.81 12.63
N PHE A 198 -10.98 9.63 13.56
CA PHE A 198 -9.62 9.19 13.24
C PHE A 198 -9.58 7.80 12.61
N ALA A 199 -10.37 6.85 13.14
CA ALA A 199 -10.49 5.51 12.59
C ALA A 199 -11.07 5.53 11.16
N MET A 200 -12.10 6.33 10.91
CA MET A 200 -12.69 6.52 9.59
C MET A 200 -11.67 7.07 8.59
N VAL A 201 -10.98 8.16 8.95
CA VAL A 201 -9.93 8.75 8.10
C VAL A 201 -8.80 7.76 7.85
N SER A 202 -8.39 7.00 8.86
CA SER A 202 -7.37 5.95 8.73
C SER A 202 -7.81 4.86 7.75
N GLY A 203 -9.07 4.43 7.82
CA GLY A 203 -9.64 3.48 6.87
C GLY A 203 -9.60 4.01 5.44
N VAL A 204 -10.01 5.25 5.22
CA VAL A 204 -9.97 5.91 3.90
C VAL A 204 -8.53 6.00 3.39
N LEU A 205 -7.58 6.42 4.22
CA LEU A 205 -6.16 6.51 3.85
C LEU A 205 -5.57 5.14 3.49
N LEU A 206 -5.94 4.09 4.21
CA LEU A 206 -5.54 2.72 3.88
C LEU A 206 -6.10 2.31 2.52
N VAL A 207 -7.40 2.50 2.27
CA VAL A 207 -8.03 2.17 0.99
C VAL A 207 -7.36 2.96 -0.15
N LEU A 208 -7.22 4.27 -0.02
CA LEU A 208 -6.57 5.10 -1.04
C LEU A 208 -5.12 4.71 -1.28
N SER A 209 -4.37 4.36 -0.22
CA SER A 209 -2.98 3.94 -0.35
C SER A 209 -2.84 2.60 -1.03
N THR A 210 -3.72 1.63 -0.72
CA THR A 210 -3.75 0.34 -1.40
C THR A 210 -4.09 0.46 -2.87
N VAL A 211 -5.12 1.24 -3.22
CA VAL A 211 -5.52 1.51 -4.60
C VAL A 211 -4.41 2.25 -5.36
N GLY A 212 -3.85 3.31 -4.76
CA GLY A 212 -2.75 4.07 -5.36
C GLY A 212 -1.48 3.22 -5.57
N GLY A 213 -1.18 2.33 -4.63
CA GLY A 213 -0.10 1.35 -4.76
C GLY A 213 -0.36 0.34 -5.88
N ALA A 214 -1.58 -0.20 -5.96
CA ALA A 214 -1.99 -1.15 -7.00
C ALA A 214 -1.91 -0.54 -8.41
N LEU A 215 -2.46 0.68 -8.58
CA LEU A 215 -2.37 1.43 -9.84
C LEU A 215 -0.91 1.75 -10.19
N GLY A 216 -0.12 2.19 -9.21
CA GLY A 216 1.31 2.46 -9.40
C GLY A 216 2.10 1.22 -9.82
N GLY A 217 1.76 0.04 -9.29
CA GLY A 217 2.33 -1.24 -9.71
C GLY A 217 1.93 -1.59 -11.15
N PHE A 218 0.64 -1.52 -11.46
CA PHE A 218 0.08 -1.83 -12.78
C PHE A 218 0.65 -0.95 -13.91
N MET A 219 0.69 0.38 -13.70
CA MET A 219 1.20 1.32 -14.71
C MET A 219 2.66 1.05 -15.08
N ARG A 220 3.45 0.49 -14.16
CA ARG A 220 4.88 0.26 -14.34
C ARG A 220 5.20 -1.15 -14.84
N MET A 221 4.31 -2.11 -14.60
CA MET A 221 4.33 -3.41 -15.27
C MET A 221 4.24 -3.23 -16.80
N ARG A 222 3.31 -2.36 -17.26
CA ARG A 222 3.15 -2.06 -18.70
C ARG A 222 4.41 -1.48 -19.36
N ARG A 223 5.21 -0.69 -18.64
CA ARG A 223 6.44 -0.09 -19.20
C ARG A 223 7.55 -1.10 -19.48
N LYS A 224 7.60 -2.23 -18.75
CA LYS A 224 8.62 -3.28 -18.98
C LYS A 224 8.24 -4.25 -20.10
N VAL A 225 6.97 -4.33 -20.49
CA VAL A 225 6.51 -5.19 -21.60
C VAL A 225 6.69 -4.50 -22.96
N SER A 226 6.80 -3.17 -22.99
CA SER A 226 6.95 -2.38 -24.22
C SER A 226 8.39 -1.93 -24.51
N ALA A 227 9.37 -2.35 -23.71
CA ALA A 227 10.79 -2.06 -23.87
C ALA A 227 11.56 -3.37 -24.06
#